data_AF-A0AAN0IRW2-F1
#
_entry.id   AF-A0AAN0IRW2-F1
#
_cell.length_a   1.000
_cell.length_b   1.000
_cell.length_c   1.000
_cell.angle_alpha   90.00
_cell.angle_beta   90.00
_cell.angle_gamma   90.00
#
_symmetry.space_group_name_H-M   'P 1'
#
loop_
_entity.id
_entity.type
_entity.pdbx_description
1 polymer ?
#
loop_
_entity_poly.entity_id
_entity_poly.type
_entity_poly.pdbx_seq_one_letter_code
_entity_poly.pdbx_strand_id
1 'polypeptide(L)'
;MGKGTQLVENNIDKVVSFYIKESEASNHAVREAACTCIAELGNKISPDAVRPHVSQLVTALLDCFHDESWPVRDAACLACGNFIACFPDECHEYLSQLYPLFLANLEDSIPSVRQGAAVAIGNLVKTYGTEVEDKVISIIKEWLPLVSEQPPSVDSSDPLHPGLESGPAVFGVVKRIHDNDMDTHSNQQMYSCGSLAPKMKRRGGGGGCMHSDFHKPAQPWEKSEGCIHLLSELSKVDRCRSNVALLLPLLAETTGHRQYIQH
;
A
#
# COMPACT_ATOMS: atom_id res chain seq x y z
N MET A 1 10.88 -12.29 31.64
CA MET A 1 10.68 -11.20 30.66
C MET A 1 11.82 -11.25 29.66
N GLY A 2 11.54 -11.18 28.37
CA GLY A 2 12.55 -11.25 27.32
C GLY A 2 13.41 -9.98 27.28
N LYS A 3 14.73 -10.12 27.05
CA LYS A 3 15.68 -9.00 26.92
C LYS A 3 15.80 -8.50 25.47
N GLY A 4 14.80 -8.78 24.62
CA GLY A 4 14.88 -8.60 23.17
C GLY A 4 14.99 -7.15 22.75
N THR A 5 14.11 -6.28 23.25
CA THR A 5 14.13 -4.83 22.95
C THR A 5 15.43 -4.19 23.40
N GLN A 6 15.89 -4.49 24.61
CA GLN A 6 17.15 -3.99 25.14
C GLN A 6 18.37 -4.44 24.31
N LEU A 7 18.35 -5.65 23.74
CA LEU A 7 19.42 -6.11 22.85
C LEU A 7 19.42 -5.34 21.52
N VAL A 8 18.24 -5.01 20.98
CA VAL A 8 18.09 -4.17 19.79
C VAL A 8 18.59 -2.75 20.07
N GLU A 9 18.20 -2.15 21.19
CA GLU A 9 18.66 -0.82 21.62
C GLU A 9 20.19 -0.75 21.74
N ASN A 10 20.79 -1.75 22.38
CA ASN A 10 22.25 -1.84 22.52
C ASN A 10 23.00 -2.02 21.18
N ASN A 11 22.30 -2.37 20.10
CA ASN A 11 22.86 -2.57 18.76
C ASN A 11 22.16 -1.73 17.69
N ILE A 12 21.51 -0.63 18.08
CA ILE A 12 20.56 0.09 17.22
C ILE A 12 21.19 0.53 15.89
N ASP A 13 22.42 1.04 15.91
CA ASP A 13 23.16 1.46 14.72
C ASP A 13 23.26 0.33 13.68
N LYS A 14 23.60 -0.88 14.14
CA LYS A 14 23.76 -2.06 13.26
C LYS A 14 22.42 -2.57 12.75
N VAL A 15 21.39 -2.52 13.60
CA VAL A 15 20.03 -2.96 13.24
C VAL A 15 19.44 -2.03 12.17
N VAL A 16 19.52 -0.71 12.39
CA VAL A 16 19.09 0.31 11.42
C VAL A 16 19.84 0.14 10.10
N SER A 17 21.18 0.06 10.16
CA SER A 17 22.00 -0.12 8.95
C SER A 17 21.63 -1.39 8.17
N PHE A 18 21.32 -2.47 8.88
CA PHE A 18 20.90 -3.73 8.27
C PHE A 18 19.53 -3.61 7.62
N TYR A 19 18.52 -3.05 8.31
CA TYR A 19 17.17 -2.90 7.74
C TYR A 19 17.14 -1.96 6.53
N ILE A 20 17.89 -0.85 6.57
CA ILE A 20 18.03 0.04 5.40
C ILE A 20 18.65 -0.73 4.24
N LYS A 21 19.73 -1.47 4.46
CA LYS A 21 20.36 -2.27 3.40
C LYS A 21 19.40 -3.32 2.81
N GLU A 22 18.66 -4.03 3.66
CA GLU A 22 17.73 -5.08 3.20
C GLU A 22 16.48 -4.51 2.53
N SER A 23 16.14 -3.23 2.77
CA SER A 23 15.12 -2.50 1.99
C SER A 23 15.51 -2.36 0.51
N GLU A 24 16.78 -2.58 0.16
CA GLU A 24 17.30 -2.54 -1.21
C GLU A 24 17.51 -3.94 -1.82
N ALA A 25 17.12 -5.00 -1.11
CA ALA A 25 17.38 -6.37 -1.52
C ALA A 25 16.74 -6.71 -2.88
N SER A 26 17.39 -7.61 -3.64
CA SER A 26 16.87 -8.07 -4.93
C SER A 26 15.54 -8.84 -4.82
N ASN A 27 15.22 -9.37 -3.65
CA ASN A 27 13.97 -10.09 -3.38
C ASN A 27 12.94 -9.15 -2.75
N HIS A 28 11.80 -8.96 -3.42
CA HIS A 28 10.73 -8.09 -2.93
C HIS A 28 10.20 -8.49 -1.54
N ALA A 29 10.12 -9.79 -1.23
CA ALA A 29 9.69 -10.25 0.10
C ALA A 29 10.67 -9.83 1.22
N VAL A 30 11.96 -9.71 0.90
CA VAL A 30 12.96 -9.20 1.86
C VAL A 30 12.78 -7.69 2.06
N ARG A 31 12.49 -6.93 0.99
CA ARG A 31 12.21 -5.49 1.09
C ARG A 31 10.94 -5.20 1.88
N GLU A 32 9.88 -5.97 1.64
CA GLU A 32 8.62 -5.91 2.40
C GLU A 32 8.85 -6.18 3.88
N ALA A 33 9.59 -7.26 4.19
CA ALA A 33 9.97 -7.59 5.56
C ALA A 33 10.82 -6.49 6.20
N ALA A 34 11.74 -5.87 5.45
CA ALA A 34 12.55 -4.76 5.93
C ALA A 34 11.67 -3.54 6.29
N CYS A 35 10.70 -3.16 5.45
CA CYS A 35 9.76 -2.08 5.75
C CYS A 35 8.96 -2.35 7.03
N THR A 36 8.48 -3.59 7.20
CA THR A 36 7.77 -4.03 8.40
C THR A 36 8.67 -3.98 9.64
N CYS A 37 9.91 -4.45 9.52
CA CYS A 37 10.89 -4.38 10.61
C CYS A 37 11.24 -2.93 10.99
N ILE A 38 11.33 -2.02 10.01
CA ILE A 38 11.52 -0.59 10.26
C ILE A 38 10.35 -0.05 11.08
N ALA A 39 9.09 -0.32 10.70
CA ALA A 39 7.91 0.09 11.47
C ALA A 39 7.97 -0.40 12.93
N GLU A 40 8.45 -1.62 13.15
CA GLU A 40 8.57 -2.19 14.49
C GLU A 40 9.63 -1.50 15.37
N LEU A 41 10.65 -0.86 14.77
CA LEU A 41 11.55 0.01 15.53
C LEU A 41 10.77 1.16 16.17
N GLY A 42 9.87 1.82 15.42
CA GLY A 42 9.05 2.90 15.95
C GLY A 42 8.05 2.47 17.02
N ASN A 43 7.53 1.24 16.95
CA ASN A 43 6.51 0.74 17.87
C ASN A 43 7.06 0.14 19.17
N LYS A 44 8.20 -0.56 19.09
CA LYS A 44 8.65 -1.47 20.16
C LYS A 44 9.95 -1.07 20.83
N ILE A 45 10.73 -0.18 20.21
CA ILE A 45 12.02 0.26 20.72
C ILE A 45 11.87 1.64 21.36
N SER A 46 12.68 1.93 22.39
CA SER A 46 12.69 3.25 23.01
C SER A 46 12.82 4.36 21.95
N PRO A 47 11.92 5.37 21.95
CA PRO A 47 11.99 6.48 21.01
C PRO A 47 13.34 7.18 21.01
N ASP A 48 13.99 7.32 22.18
CA ASP A 48 15.29 7.99 22.30
C ASP A 48 16.40 7.25 21.55
N ALA A 49 16.32 5.91 21.46
CA ALA A 49 17.28 5.11 20.71
C ALA A 49 17.06 5.21 19.19
N VAL A 50 15.81 5.35 18.75
CA VAL A 50 15.44 5.37 17.31
C VAL A 50 15.55 6.78 16.73
N ARG A 51 15.26 7.83 17.52
CA ARG A 51 15.20 9.24 17.08
C ARG A 51 16.39 9.70 16.22
N PRO A 52 17.66 9.36 16.55
CA PRO A 52 18.81 9.74 15.72
C PRO A 52 18.80 9.16 14.30
N HIS A 53 18.00 8.12 14.05
CA HIS A 53 17.94 7.38 12.80
C HIS A 53 16.68 7.67 11.97
N VAL A 54 15.71 8.41 12.52
CA VAL A 54 14.39 8.60 11.88
C VAL A 54 14.51 9.14 10.45
N SER A 55 15.36 10.15 10.24
CA SER A 55 15.57 10.72 8.90
C SER A 55 16.06 9.68 7.87
N GLN A 56 17.00 8.81 8.25
CA GLN A 56 17.51 7.75 7.37
C GLN A 56 16.46 6.67 7.11
N LEU A 57 15.71 6.29 8.14
CA LEU A 57 14.65 5.28 8.05
C LEU A 57 13.49 5.76 7.17
N VAL A 58 13.02 7.00 7.36
CA VAL A 58 11.96 7.59 6.53
C VAL A 58 12.42 7.72 5.07
N THR A 59 13.67 8.10 4.83
CA THR A 59 14.24 8.16 3.47
C THR A 59 14.22 6.78 2.79
N ALA A 60 14.62 5.72 3.52
CA ALA A 60 14.57 4.36 2.99
C ALA A 60 13.12 3.90 2.70
N LEU A 61 12.15 4.26 3.54
CA LEU A 61 10.74 3.97 3.30
C LEU A 61 10.18 4.74 2.09
N LEU A 62 10.57 6.01 1.90
CA LEU A 62 10.20 6.80 0.72
C LEU A 62 10.73 6.19 -0.58
N ASP A 63 11.91 5.58 -0.55
CA ASP A 63 12.42 4.81 -1.69
C ASP A 63 11.55 3.57 -1.96
N CYS A 64 11.14 2.84 -0.92
CA CYS A 64 10.26 1.67 -1.02
C CYS A 64 8.83 2.01 -1.46
N PHE A 65 8.39 3.25 -1.29
CA PHE A 65 7.11 3.75 -1.81
C PHE A 65 7.01 3.68 -3.34
N HIS A 66 8.15 3.74 -4.01
CA HIS A 66 8.25 3.69 -5.48
C HIS A 66 8.60 2.28 -5.98
N ASP A 67 8.42 1.26 -5.14
CA ASP A 67 8.72 -0.12 -5.51
C ASP A 67 7.71 -0.69 -6.51
N GLU A 68 8.22 -1.46 -7.48
CA GLU A 68 7.39 -2.18 -8.45
C GLU A 68 6.42 -3.15 -7.76
N SER A 69 6.80 -3.69 -6.59
CA SER A 69 6.05 -4.66 -5.83
C SER A 69 5.04 -3.99 -4.90
N TRP A 70 3.75 -4.20 -5.17
CA TRP A 70 2.68 -3.62 -4.35
C TRP A 70 2.78 -3.98 -2.83
N PRO A 71 3.20 -5.19 -2.41
CA PRO A 71 3.35 -5.48 -0.97
C PRO A 71 4.43 -4.61 -0.32
N VAL A 72 5.50 -4.28 -1.05
CA VAL A 72 6.56 -3.40 -0.55
C VAL A 72 6.02 -1.99 -0.39
N ARG A 73 5.25 -1.47 -1.37
CA ARG A 73 4.60 -0.16 -1.26
C ARG A 73 3.61 -0.08 -0.10
N ASP A 74 2.82 -1.13 0.10
CA ASP A 74 1.85 -1.24 1.21
C ASP A 74 2.58 -1.20 2.57
N ALA A 75 3.60 -2.04 2.73
CA ALA A 75 4.42 -2.10 3.94
C ALA A 75 5.13 -0.75 4.21
N ALA A 76 5.68 -0.11 3.18
CA ALA A 76 6.30 1.21 3.30
C ALA A 76 5.27 2.28 3.72
N CYS A 77 4.04 2.20 3.19
CA CYS A 77 2.96 3.11 3.53
C CYS A 77 2.54 3.03 4.99
N LEU A 78 2.29 1.82 5.48
CA LEU A 78 2.00 1.57 6.88
C LEU A 78 3.16 1.97 7.80
N ALA A 79 4.41 1.70 7.39
CA ALA A 79 5.59 2.08 8.15
C ALA A 79 5.74 3.61 8.27
N CYS A 80 5.57 4.37 7.19
CA CYS A 80 5.58 5.83 7.22
C CYS A 80 4.45 6.39 8.09
N GLY A 81 3.23 5.86 7.96
CA GLY A 81 2.10 6.23 8.81
C GLY A 81 2.37 5.95 10.29
N ASN A 82 3.09 4.87 10.60
CA ASN A 82 3.50 4.56 11.97
C ASN A 82 4.57 5.52 12.50
N PHE A 83 5.59 5.81 11.69
CA PHE A 83 6.65 6.75 12.06
C PHE A 83 6.11 8.15 12.33
N ILE A 84 5.13 8.62 11.55
CA ILE A 84 4.44 9.88 11.82
C ILE A 84 3.82 9.89 13.22
N ALA A 85 3.18 8.80 13.64
CA ALA A 85 2.56 8.72 14.96
C ALA A 85 3.58 8.65 16.10
N CYS A 86 4.75 8.02 15.86
CA CYS A 86 5.79 7.84 16.88
C CYS A 86 6.80 9.00 16.97
N PHE A 87 7.08 9.67 15.86
CA PHE A 87 8.11 10.71 15.69
C PHE A 87 7.54 11.91 14.92
N PRO A 88 6.52 12.60 15.45
CA PRO A 88 5.80 13.63 14.73
C PRO A 88 6.67 14.83 14.33
N ASP A 89 7.59 15.24 15.20
CA ASP A 89 8.45 16.40 14.95
C ASP A 89 9.46 16.10 13.83
N GLU A 90 10.08 14.93 13.87
CA GLU A 90 11.03 14.47 12.83
C GLU A 90 10.34 14.17 11.50
N CYS A 91 9.10 13.68 11.51
CA CYS A 91 8.38 13.35 10.29
C CYS A 91 7.72 14.57 9.63
N HIS A 92 7.61 15.71 10.32
CA HIS A 92 6.92 16.89 9.81
C HIS A 92 7.55 17.43 8.51
N GLU A 93 8.88 17.39 8.37
CA GLU A 93 9.58 17.88 7.17
C GLU A 93 9.26 17.07 5.90
N TYR A 94 8.80 15.83 6.05
CA TYR A 94 8.49 14.91 4.96
C TYR A 94 7.03 14.98 4.49
N LEU A 95 6.17 15.78 5.14
CA LEU A 95 4.73 15.79 4.88
C LEU A 95 4.37 16.14 3.44
N SER A 96 5.10 17.09 2.84
CA SER A 96 4.88 17.49 1.45
C SER A 96 5.17 16.37 0.45
N GLN A 97 6.01 15.40 0.82
CA GLN A 97 6.33 14.21 0.01
C GLN A 97 5.41 13.04 0.34
N LEU A 98 5.14 12.78 1.63
CA LEU A 98 4.34 11.64 2.07
C LEU A 98 2.85 11.78 1.74
N TYR A 99 2.28 12.98 1.89
CA TYR A 99 0.85 13.20 1.66
C TYR A 99 0.38 12.80 0.25
N PRO A 100 1.02 13.26 -0.85
CA PRO A 100 0.60 12.83 -2.20
C PRO A 100 0.82 11.33 -2.44
N LEU A 101 1.85 10.72 -1.84
CA LEU A 101 2.08 9.27 -1.94
C LEU A 101 0.98 8.45 -1.25
N PHE A 102 0.53 8.89 -0.08
CA PHE A 102 -0.60 8.26 0.60
C PHE A 102 -1.89 8.39 -0.22
N LEU A 103 -2.15 9.55 -0.83
CA LEU A 103 -3.32 9.73 -1.70
C LEU A 103 -3.25 8.83 -2.94
N ALA A 104 -2.07 8.69 -3.55
CA ALA A 104 -1.88 7.79 -4.69
C ALA A 104 -2.17 6.32 -4.31
N ASN A 105 -1.71 5.88 -3.13
CA ASN A 105 -2.02 4.54 -2.63
C ASN A 105 -3.50 4.38 -2.22
N LEU A 106 -4.18 5.45 -1.79
CA LEU A 106 -5.59 5.42 -1.43
C LEU A 106 -6.51 5.11 -2.61
N GLU A 107 -6.05 5.37 -3.84
CA GLU A 107 -6.73 5.04 -5.09
C GLU A 107 -6.08 3.89 -5.87
N ASP A 108 -5.18 3.11 -5.24
CA ASP A 108 -4.54 1.96 -5.90
C ASP A 108 -5.58 0.88 -6.25
N SER A 109 -5.33 0.16 -7.34
CA SER A 109 -6.13 -1.00 -7.76
C SER A 109 -6.18 -2.14 -6.73
N ILE A 110 -5.17 -2.25 -5.85
CA ILE A 110 -5.08 -3.30 -4.83
C ILE A 110 -5.80 -2.87 -3.54
N PRO A 111 -6.84 -3.61 -3.08
CA PRO A 111 -7.61 -3.22 -1.89
C PRO A 111 -6.80 -3.07 -0.61
N SER A 112 -5.82 -3.94 -0.36
CA SER A 112 -4.99 -3.85 0.86
C SER A 112 -4.15 -2.57 0.87
N VAL A 113 -3.64 -2.14 -0.29
CA VAL A 113 -2.87 -0.89 -0.43
C VAL A 113 -3.75 0.32 -0.11
N ARG A 114 -5.00 0.33 -0.60
CA ARG A 114 -5.97 1.39 -0.26
C ARG A 114 -6.27 1.44 1.24
N GLN A 115 -6.46 0.26 1.86
CA GLN A 115 -6.70 0.17 3.30
C GLN A 115 -5.47 0.63 4.11
N GLY A 116 -4.26 0.25 3.71
CA GLY A 116 -3.01 0.68 4.33
C GLY A 116 -2.83 2.20 4.24
N ALA A 117 -3.13 2.78 3.08
CA ALA A 117 -3.12 4.23 2.87
C ALA A 117 -4.12 4.96 3.77
N ALA A 118 -5.35 4.44 3.91
CA ALA A 118 -6.34 5.02 4.81
C ALA A 118 -5.84 5.06 6.26
N VAL A 119 -5.18 3.99 6.74
CA VAL A 119 -4.56 3.94 8.07
C VAL A 119 -3.44 4.99 8.21
N ALA A 120 -2.57 5.09 7.21
CA ALA A 120 -1.48 6.06 7.22
C ALA A 120 -1.98 7.51 7.23
N ILE A 121 -3.00 7.84 6.43
CA ILE A 121 -3.65 9.16 6.43
C ILE A 121 -4.36 9.42 7.75
N GLY A 122 -5.03 8.41 8.32
CA GLY A 122 -5.66 8.51 9.64
C GLY A 122 -4.66 8.88 10.74
N ASN A 123 -3.48 8.24 10.75
CA ASN A 123 -2.39 8.62 11.66
C ASN A 123 -1.89 10.04 11.42
N LEU A 124 -1.80 10.45 10.16
CA LEU A 124 -1.38 11.80 9.77
C LEU A 124 -2.38 12.86 10.28
N VAL A 125 -3.69 12.63 10.12
CA VAL A 125 -4.74 13.54 10.66
C VAL A 125 -4.75 13.53 12.19
N LYS A 126 -4.61 12.36 12.82
CA LYS A 126 -4.54 12.24 14.28
C LYS A 126 -3.34 13.02 14.85
N THR A 127 -2.24 13.06 14.12
CA THR A 127 -0.97 13.65 14.57
C THR A 127 -0.90 15.16 14.34
N TYR A 128 -1.21 15.63 13.12
CA TYR A 128 -1.07 17.05 12.75
C TYR A 128 -2.38 17.84 12.82
N GLY A 129 -3.51 17.17 13.11
CA GLY A 129 -4.79 17.80 13.39
C GLY A 129 -5.36 18.59 12.21
N THR A 130 -5.80 19.84 12.48
CA THR A 130 -6.53 20.69 11.53
C THR A 130 -5.82 20.90 10.20
N GLU A 131 -4.48 21.01 10.22
CA GLU A 131 -3.69 21.32 9.03
C GLU A 131 -3.97 20.35 7.88
N VAL A 132 -4.25 19.10 8.23
CA VAL A 132 -4.43 18.02 7.27
C VAL A 132 -5.89 17.57 7.22
N GLU A 133 -6.61 17.63 8.34
CA GLU A 133 -8.02 17.26 8.39
C GLU A 133 -8.85 17.91 7.27
N ASP A 134 -8.73 19.23 7.09
CA ASP A 134 -9.54 19.96 6.11
C ASP A 134 -9.25 19.50 4.66
N LYS A 135 -7.98 19.20 4.35
CA LYS A 135 -7.56 18.68 3.05
C LYS A 135 -8.14 17.28 2.82
N VAL A 136 -8.06 16.41 3.82
CA VAL A 136 -8.58 15.04 3.78
C VAL A 136 -10.10 15.02 3.63
N ILE A 137 -10.82 15.88 4.36
CA ILE A 137 -12.27 16.03 4.23
C ILE A 137 -12.66 16.55 2.84
N SER A 138 -11.88 17.46 2.24
CA SER A 138 -12.09 17.91 0.87
C SER A 138 -11.96 16.76 -0.13
N ILE A 139 -10.92 15.93 0.01
CA ILE A 139 -10.71 14.74 -0.84
C ILE A 139 -11.90 13.78 -0.71
N ILE A 140 -12.37 13.48 0.50
CA ILE A 140 -13.52 12.58 0.68
C ILE A 140 -14.77 13.12 -0.02
N LYS A 141 -15.04 14.43 0.09
CA LYS A 141 -16.20 15.05 -0.58
C LYS A 141 -16.10 15.00 -2.11
N GLU A 142 -14.89 15.06 -2.65
CA GLU A 142 -14.63 14.98 -4.08
C GLU A 142 -14.71 13.54 -4.60
N TRP A 143 -14.08 12.60 -3.90
CA TRP A 143 -13.85 11.23 -4.40
C TRP A 143 -14.95 10.25 -4.07
N LEU A 144 -15.60 10.38 -2.90
CA LEU A 144 -16.66 9.47 -2.46
C LEU A 144 -17.89 9.41 -3.40
N PRO A 145 -18.35 10.49 -4.06
CA PRO A 145 -19.47 10.42 -5.01
C PRO A 145 -19.06 9.87 -6.39
N LEU A 146 -17.78 9.71 -6.69
CA LEU A 146 -17.31 9.31 -8.03
C LEU A 146 -17.80 7.92 -8.44
N VAL A 147 -18.15 7.04 -7.50
CA VAL A 147 -18.76 5.74 -7.84
C VAL A 147 -20.01 5.89 -8.74
N SER A 148 -20.72 7.02 -8.65
CA SER A 148 -21.88 7.29 -9.51
C SER A 148 -21.52 7.52 -10.98
N GLU A 149 -20.26 7.88 -11.25
CA GLU A 149 -19.70 8.10 -12.58
C GLU A 149 -18.98 6.87 -13.12
N GLN A 150 -18.96 5.77 -12.37
CA GLN A 150 -18.24 4.57 -12.77
C GLN A 150 -18.82 3.98 -14.07
N PRO A 151 -18.03 3.87 -15.15
CA PRO A 151 -18.48 3.28 -16.40
C PRO A 151 -19.01 1.85 -16.18
N PRO A 152 -20.01 1.42 -16.99
CA PRO A 152 -20.45 0.04 -16.96
C PRO A 152 -19.25 -0.89 -17.20
N SER A 153 -19.20 -2.00 -16.48
CA SER A 153 -18.20 -3.03 -16.71
C SER A 153 -18.26 -3.46 -18.17
N VAL A 154 -17.22 -3.15 -18.94
CA VAL A 154 -17.06 -3.73 -20.27
C VAL A 154 -16.91 -5.22 -20.08
N ASP A 155 -17.87 -5.99 -20.59
CA ASP A 155 -17.70 -7.42 -20.75
C ASP A 155 -16.36 -7.63 -21.46
N SER A 156 -15.55 -8.56 -20.97
CA SER A 156 -14.26 -8.97 -21.55
C SER A 156 -14.35 -9.50 -23.00
N SER A 157 -15.51 -9.36 -23.64
CA SER A 157 -15.80 -9.62 -25.05
C SER A 157 -15.91 -8.37 -25.93
N ASP A 158 -15.69 -7.15 -25.40
CA ASP A 158 -15.78 -5.90 -26.19
C ASP A 158 -14.64 -5.80 -27.24
N PRO A 159 -14.96 -5.77 -28.56
CA PRO A 159 -13.96 -5.67 -29.63
C PRO A 159 -13.22 -4.33 -29.69
N LEU A 160 -13.63 -3.31 -28.93
CA LEU A 160 -13.09 -1.95 -29.02
C LEU A 160 -11.71 -1.75 -28.36
N HIS A 161 -11.20 -2.76 -27.63
CA HIS A 161 -9.83 -2.81 -27.10
C HIS A 161 -9.03 -3.95 -27.74
N PRO A 162 -8.41 -3.75 -28.91
CA PRO A 162 -7.72 -4.81 -29.67
C PRO A 162 -6.34 -5.20 -29.07
N GLY A 163 -6.16 -5.10 -27.75
CA GLY A 163 -4.88 -5.31 -27.07
C GLY A 163 -4.92 -6.22 -25.85
N LEU A 164 -6.12 -6.59 -25.36
CA LEU A 164 -6.25 -7.71 -24.42
C LEU A 164 -6.52 -8.96 -25.23
N GLU A 165 -5.46 -9.58 -25.74
CA GLU A 165 -5.60 -10.97 -26.16
C GLU A 165 -6.15 -11.75 -24.98
N SER A 166 -7.29 -12.42 -25.18
CA SER A 166 -7.67 -13.58 -24.36
C SER A 166 -6.70 -14.73 -24.66
N GLY A 167 -5.41 -14.48 -24.42
CA GLY A 167 -4.40 -15.51 -24.30
C GLY A 167 -4.62 -16.24 -22.98
N PRO A 168 -4.21 -17.52 -22.89
CA PRO A 168 -4.38 -18.28 -21.66
C PRO A 168 -3.71 -17.52 -20.52
N ALA A 169 -4.51 -17.13 -19.52
CA ALA A 169 -4.00 -16.67 -18.25
C ALA A 169 -2.97 -17.71 -17.78
N VAL A 170 -1.72 -17.29 -17.58
CA VAL A 170 -0.62 -18.17 -17.16
C VAL A 170 -0.87 -18.79 -15.77
N PHE A 171 -1.97 -18.40 -15.10
CA PHE A 171 -2.42 -18.97 -13.83
C PHE A 171 -3.89 -19.45 -13.82
N GLY A 172 -4.51 -19.63 -14.99
CA GLY A 172 -5.82 -20.29 -15.11
C GLY A 172 -5.66 -21.79 -15.33
N VAL A 173 -6.16 -22.61 -14.41
CA VAL A 173 -6.16 -24.08 -14.51
C VAL A 173 -7.00 -24.51 -15.71
N VAL A 174 -6.37 -24.67 -16.87
CA VAL A 174 -6.88 -25.46 -17.99
C VAL A 174 -5.92 -26.63 -18.16
N LYS A 175 -6.33 -27.81 -17.68
CA LYS A 175 -5.61 -29.07 -17.93
C LYS A 175 -5.48 -29.26 -19.44
N ARG A 176 -4.25 -29.25 -19.95
CA ARG A 176 -4.00 -29.73 -21.31
C ARG A 176 -3.99 -31.26 -21.27
N ILE A 177 -4.45 -31.88 -22.36
CA ILE A 177 -4.68 -33.33 -22.50
C ILE A 177 -3.37 -34.17 -22.45
N HIS A 178 -2.22 -33.57 -22.10
CA HIS A 178 -0.90 -34.23 -22.06
C HIS A 178 0.00 -33.78 -20.89
N ASP A 179 -0.56 -33.34 -19.76
CA ASP A 179 0.21 -32.87 -18.58
C ASP A 179 1.03 -33.98 -17.84
N ASN A 180 1.06 -35.22 -18.35
CA ASN A 180 1.73 -36.37 -17.70
C ASN A 180 3.07 -36.78 -18.34
N ASP A 181 3.66 -35.97 -19.21
CA ASP A 181 4.97 -36.28 -19.78
C ASP A 181 6.10 -35.84 -18.83
N MET A 182 6.87 -36.81 -18.32
CA MET A 182 7.92 -36.60 -17.32
C MET A 182 9.04 -35.66 -17.79
N ASP A 183 9.35 -35.66 -19.09
CA ASP A 183 10.39 -34.78 -19.64
C ASP A 183 9.97 -33.31 -19.62
N THR A 184 8.66 -33.03 -19.53
CA THR A 184 8.12 -31.67 -19.43
C THR A 184 8.33 -31.08 -18.02
N HIS A 185 8.52 -31.90 -16.99
CA HIS A 185 8.51 -31.49 -15.58
C HIS A 185 9.87 -31.58 -14.86
N SER A 186 10.95 -31.90 -15.59
CA SER A 186 12.30 -31.96 -15.03
C SER A 186 13.07 -30.66 -15.28
N ASN A 187 13.81 -30.17 -14.28
CA ASN A 187 14.58 -28.90 -14.31
C ASN A 187 13.77 -27.60 -14.51
N GLN A 188 12.47 -27.60 -14.21
CA GLN A 188 11.71 -26.34 -14.18
C GLN A 188 11.98 -25.52 -12.92
N GLN A 189 11.94 -24.20 -13.06
CA GLN A 189 12.13 -23.26 -11.95
C GLN A 189 11.01 -23.43 -10.91
N MET A 190 11.37 -23.73 -9.66
CA MET A 190 10.38 -23.93 -8.59
C MET A 190 9.65 -22.63 -8.25
N TYR A 191 8.32 -22.70 -8.32
CA TYR A 191 7.40 -21.66 -7.88
C TYR A 191 7.00 -21.90 -6.42
N SER A 192 7.09 -20.86 -5.60
CA SER A 192 6.67 -20.91 -4.20
C SER A 192 5.16 -20.73 -4.10
N CYS A 193 4.51 -21.55 -3.27
CA CYS A 193 3.04 -21.59 -3.07
C CYS A 193 2.47 -20.34 -2.34
N GLY A 194 3.21 -19.23 -2.30
CA GLY A 194 2.76 -17.92 -1.83
C GLY A 194 3.38 -16.75 -2.60
N SER A 195 4.07 -17.01 -3.71
CA SER A 195 4.79 -16.02 -4.51
C SER A 195 4.97 -16.54 -5.93
N LEU A 196 3.91 -16.40 -6.73
CA LEU A 196 3.88 -16.73 -8.16
C LEU A 196 4.36 -15.57 -9.04
N ALA A 197 5.29 -14.75 -8.55
CA ALA A 197 5.96 -13.73 -9.35
C ALA A 197 7.46 -14.06 -9.44
N PRO A 198 8.08 -13.93 -10.62
CA PRO A 198 9.54 -13.89 -10.75
C PRO A 198 10.13 -12.84 -9.79
N LYS A 199 11.41 -12.99 -9.41
CA LYS A 199 12.11 -11.99 -8.58
C LYS A 199 11.99 -10.59 -9.22
N MET A 200 11.15 -9.74 -8.66
CA MET A 200 10.98 -8.35 -9.08
C MET A 200 12.20 -7.54 -8.62
N LYS A 201 13.02 -7.13 -9.60
CA LYS A 201 14.18 -6.27 -9.34
C LYS A 201 13.68 -4.85 -9.03
N ARG A 202 14.36 -4.14 -8.12
CA ARG A 202 14.01 -2.76 -7.71
C ARG A 202 13.98 -1.76 -8.88
N ARG A 203 14.77 -1.98 -9.94
CA ARG A 203 14.81 -1.17 -11.17
C ARG A 203 15.19 -2.03 -12.38
N GLY A 204 14.43 -1.91 -13.48
CA GLY A 204 14.83 -2.36 -14.82
C GLY A 204 14.84 -3.87 -15.05
N GLY A 205 14.09 -4.65 -14.25
CA GLY A 205 13.90 -6.08 -14.48
C GLY A 205 12.43 -6.38 -14.76
N GLY A 206 12.06 -6.46 -16.04
CA GLY A 206 10.70 -6.72 -16.51
C GLY A 206 10.13 -8.07 -16.09
N GLY A 207 9.80 -8.21 -14.80
CA GLY A 207 9.18 -9.39 -14.20
C GLY A 207 8.14 -9.05 -13.12
N GLY A 208 7.80 -7.77 -12.96
CA GLY A 208 6.69 -7.32 -12.13
C GLY A 208 5.36 -7.43 -12.84
N CYS A 209 4.32 -7.87 -12.13
CA CYS A 209 2.94 -7.88 -12.63
C CYS A 209 2.38 -6.47 -12.89
N MET A 210 3.11 -5.43 -12.48
CA MET A 210 2.87 -4.03 -12.79
C MET A 210 4.23 -3.46 -13.20
N HIS A 211 4.39 -3.09 -14.48
CA HIS A 211 5.47 -2.19 -14.84
C HIS A 211 5.24 -0.88 -14.07
N SER A 212 6.24 -0.34 -13.40
CA SER A 212 6.18 0.99 -12.74
C SER A 212 5.64 2.08 -13.67
N ASP A 213 5.80 1.86 -14.98
CA ASP A 213 5.49 2.82 -16.04
C ASP A 213 4.04 2.67 -16.57
N PHE A 214 3.31 1.63 -16.16
CA PHE A 214 1.91 1.41 -16.54
C PHE A 214 1.03 1.31 -15.29
N HIS A 215 0.78 2.44 -14.65
CA HIS A 215 -0.36 2.57 -13.74
C HIS A 215 -1.62 2.78 -14.58
N LYS A 216 -2.52 1.79 -14.58
CA LYS A 216 -3.89 2.00 -15.06
C LYS A 216 -4.49 3.17 -14.26
N PRO A 217 -5.16 4.14 -14.89
CA PRO A 217 -5.86 5.19 -14.18
C PRO A 217 -6.85 4.60 -13.18
N ALA A 218 -6.81 5.12 -11.94
CA ALA A 218 -7.70 4.70 -10.87
C ALA A 218 -9.16 4.81 -11.33
N GLN A 219 -9.92 3.76 -11.08
CA GLN A 219 -11.35 3.72 -11.36
C GLN A 219 -12.10 4.56 -10.33
N PRO A 220 -13.20 5.22 -10.73
CA PRO A 220 -14.07 5.95 -9.81
C PRO A 220 -14.48 5.16 -8.55
N TRP A 221 -14.73 3.84 -8.67
CA TRP A 221 -15.04 2.99 -7.52
C TRP A 221 -13.84 2.80 -6.57
N GLU A 222 -12.61 2.71 -7.07
CA GLU A 222 -11.39 2.53 -6.27
C GLU A 222 -11.16 3.75 -5.36
N LYS A 223 -11.32 4.97 -5.91
CA LYS A 223 -11.28 6.22 -5.15
C LYS A 223 -12.36 6.28 -4.07
N SER A 224 -13.58 5.86 -4.42
CA SER A 224 -14.72 5.85 -3.50
C SER A 224 -14.49 4.88 -2.34
N GLU A 225 -14.02 3.66 -2.61
CA GLU A 225 -13.70 2.67 -1.59
C GLU A 225 -12.55 3.11 -0.68
N GLY A 226 -11.50 3.70 -1.26
CA GLY A 226 -10.43 4.35 -0.48
C GLY A 226 -10.99 5.37 0.51
N CYS A 227 -11.95 6.21 0.08
CA CYS A 227 -12.62 7.17 0.96
C CYS A 227 -13.47 6.51 2.05
N ILE A 228 -14.08 5.35 1.79
CA ILE A 228 -14.82 4.59 2.80
C ILE A 228 -13.88 4.09 3.90
N HIS A 229 -12.73 3.51 3.53
CA HIS A 229 -11.70 3.11 4.50
C HIS A 229 -11.20 4.31 5.29
N LEU A 230 -10.92 5.42 4.61
CA LEU A 230 -10.45 6.64 5.25
C LEU A 230 -11.48 7.21 6.24
N LEU A 231 -12.77 7.25 5.89
CA LEU A 231 -13.84 7.63 6.81
C LEU A 231 -13.89 6.74 8.05
N SER A 232 -13.67 5.43 7.88
CA SER A 232 -13.57 4.48 9.00
C SER A 232 -12.40 4.84 9.94
N GLU A 233 -11.23 5.17 9.40
CA GLU A 233 -10.08 5.58 10.20
C GLU A 233 -10.31 6.93 10.91
N LEU A 234 -10.90 7.91 10.21
CA LEU A 234 -11.24 9.22 10.81
C LEU A 234 -12.30 9.10 11.91
N SER A 235 -13.21 8.13 11.83
CA SER A 235 -14.23 7.90 12.88
C SER A 235 -13.62 7.54 14.25
N LYS A 236 -12.39 7.01 14.24
CA LYS A 236 -11.63 6.65 15.45
C LYS A 236 -10.95 7.87 16.08
N VAL A 237 -10.96 9.02 15.42
CA VAL A 237 -10.36 10.28 15.90
C VAL A 237 -11.47 11.19 16.44
N ASP A 238 -11.48 11.42 17.75
CA ASP A 238 -12.57 12.14 18.44
C ASP A 238 -12.88 13.52 17.87
N ARG A 239 -11.84 14.26 17.48
CA ARG A 239 -11.94 15.57 16.82
C ARG A 239 -12.71 15.51 15.49
N CYS A 240 -12.53 14.44 14.73
CA CYS A 240 -13.10 14.29 13.40
C CYS A 240 -14.57 13.84 13.43
N ARG A 241 -15.11 13.40 14.58
CA ARG A 241 -16.46 12.84 14.70
C ARG A 241 -17.56 13.73 14.10
N SER A 242 -17.48 15.05 14.30
CA SER A 242 -18.45 15.99 13.75
C SER A 242 -18.39 16.04 12.22
N ASN A 243 -17.18 16.10 11.66
CA ASN A 243 -16.98 16.08 10.21
C ASN A 243 -17.39 14.74 9.60
N VAL A 244 -17.06 13.62 10.25
CA VAL A 244 -17.49 12.28 9.84
C VAL A 244 -19.02 12.18 9.85
N ALA A 245 -19.69 12.68 10.88
CA ALA A 245 -21.16 12.69 10.98
C ALA A 245 -21.81 13.46 9.82
N LEU A 246 -21.22 14.58 9.39
CA LEU A 246 -21.69 15.36 8.24
C LEU A 246 -21.53 14.64 6.91
N LEU A 247 -20.62 13.67 6.82
CA LEU A 247 -20.36 12.87 5.61
C LEU A 247 -21.18 11.59 5.53
N LEU A 248 -21.86 11.18 6.63
CA LEU A 248 -22.68 9.96 6.64
C LEU A 248 -23.81 9.94 5.59
N PRO A 249 -24.53 11.06 5.32
CA PRO A 249 -25.54 11.07 4.25
C PRO A 249 -24.93 10.79 2.87
N LEU A 250 -23.77 11.40 2.58
CA LEU A 250 -23.04 11.16 1.33
C LEU A 250 -22.58 9.71 1.22
N LEU A 251 -22.04 9.15 2.31
CA LEU A 251 -21.66 7.74 2.38
C LEU A 251 -22.88 6.82 2.11
N ALA A 252 -24.03 7.12 2.71
CA ALA A 252 -25.24 6.33 2.51
C ALA A 252 -25.70 6.35 1.04
N GLU A 253 -25.66 7.51 0.38
CA GLU A 253 -25.95 7.66 -1.05
C GLU A 253 -24.96 6.84 -1.90
N THR A 254 -23.67 6.99 -1.67
CA THR A 254 -22.59 6.23 -2.34
C THR A 254 -22.81 4.72 -2.23
N THR A 255 -23.13 4.18 -1.04
CA THR A 255 -23.39 2.75 -0.86
C THR A 255 -24.69 2.24 -1.52
N GLY A 256 -25.55 3.16 -1.97
CA GLY A 256 -26.77 2.85 -2.73
C GLY A 256 -26.49 2.44 -4.18
N HIS A 257 -25.32 2.72 -4.73
CA HIS A 257 -24.93 2.36 -6.09
C HIS A 257 -24.60 0.86 -6.20
N ARG A 258 -25.59 0.04 -6.59
CA ARG A 258 -25.50 -1.43 -6.67
C ARG A 258 -24.98 -1.99 -8.01
N GLN A 259 -24.46 -1.14 -8.89
CA GLN A 259 -24.16 -1.53 -10.29
C GLN A 259 -22.89 -2.36 -10.46
N TYR A 260 -22.24 -2.79 -9.37
CA TYR A 260 -20.92 -3.42 -9.40
C TYR A 260 -20.95 -4.71 -8.58
N ILE A 261 -21.34 -5.82 -9.22
CA ILE A 261 -21.58 -7.12 -8.56
C ILE A 261 -20.30 -8.00 -8.53
N GLN A 262 -19.22 -7.59 -9.19
CA GLN A 262 -18.04 -8.45 -9.43
C GLN A 262 -16.78 -8.14 -8.60
N HIS A 263 -16.85 -7.23 -7.63
CA HIS A 263 -15.69 -6.86 -6.80
C HIS A 263 -16.04 -6.84 -5.32
#